data_AF-A0A401I169-F1
#
_entry.id   AF-A0A401I169-F1
#
_cell.length_a   1.000
_cell.length_b   1.000
_cell.length_c   1.000
_cell.angle_alpha   90.00
_cell.angle_beta   90.00
_cell.angle_gamma   90.00
#
_symmetry.space_group_name_H-M   'P 1'
#
loop_
_entity.id
_entity.type
_entity.pdbx_description
1 polymer ?
#
loop_
_entity_poly.entity_id
_entity_poly.type
_entity_poly.pdbx_seq_one_letter_code
_entity_poly.pdbx_strand_id
1 'polypeptide(L)'
;MRLERNGAPVEAGRDKADCEAEGTDEEAAQLSLDEIYAFVAEAAADELAFLMDGVAMNRAISEEGLRGEYGLQVGRKMAQRSTVNLFGEDRATGIIAAAAAASDARMAGSAMPVMTTAGSGNQGIACTLPVIALAERIGA
;
A
#
# COMPACT_ATOMS: atom_id res chain seq x y z
N MET A 1 29.01 8.48 19.14
CA MET A 1 28.26 8.49 20.42
C MET A 1 27.96 7.03 20.76
N ARG A 2 28.46 6.51 21.89
CA ARG A 2 28.32 5.10 22.28
C ARG A 2 27.06 4.96 23.15
N LEU A 3 26.18 4.01 22.84
CA LEU A 3 24.99 3.74 23.64
C LEU A 3 25.36 2.81 24.80
N GLU A 4 25.02 3.22 26.02
CA GLU A 4 25.26 2.45 27.25
C GLU A 4 23.95 2.32 28.03
N ARG A 5 23.71 1.13 28.61
CA ARG A 5 22.59 0.87 29.52
C ARG A 5 23.19 0.36 30.82
N ASN A 6 22.95 1.08 31.91
CA ASN A 6 23.46 0.78 33.24
C ASN A 6 25.00 0.64 33.29
N GLY A 7 25.72 1.47 32.54
CA GLY A 7 27.19 1.47 32.49
C GLY A 7 27.81 0.30 31.72
N ALA A 8 26.98 -0.58 31.13
CA ALA A 8 27.44 -1.59 30.17
C ALA A 8 27.19 -1.09 28.73
N PRO A 9 28.15 -1.26 27.82
CA PRO A 9 27.93 -0.94 26.41
C PRO A 9 26.82 -1.80 25.84
N VAL A 10 25.86 -1.15 25.18
CA VAL A 10 24.78 -1.83 24.46
C VAL A 10 25.33 -2.22 23.10
N GLU A 11 25.44 -3.53 22.83
CA GLU A 11 25.70 -4.00 21.48
C GLU A 11 24.52 -3.56 20.58
N ALA A 12 24.85 -2.99 19.42
CA ALA A 12 23.85 -2.64 18.42
C ALA A 12 23.18 -3.93 17.94
N GLY A 13 22.02 -4.26 18.52
CA GLY A 13 21.19 -5.35 18.04
C GLY A 13 20.77 -5.06 16.60
N ARG A 14 21.09 -6.00 15.70
CA ARG A 14 20.74 -6.13 14.27
C ARG A 14 20.45 -4.83 13.51
N ASP A 15 21.26 -4.58 12.48
CA ASP A 15 21.05 -3.47 11.56
C ASP A 15 19.65 -3.59 10.92
N LYS A 16 18.88 -2.50 10.86
CA LYS A 16 17.57 -2.47 10.18
C LYS A 16 17.66 -2.72 8.66
N ALA A 17 18.88 -2.86 8.14
CA ALA A 17 19.16 -3.29 6.78
C ALA A 17 19.01 -4.80 6.57
N ASP A 18 18.93 -5.58 7.65
CA ASP A 18 18.55 -6.99 7.58
C ASP A 18 17.02 -7.10 7.49
N CYS A 19 16.45 -6.60 6.38
CA CYS A 19 15.25 -7.23 5.85
C CYS A 19 15.70 -8.62 5.38
N GLU A 20 15.80 -9.57 6.32
CA GLU A 20 15.67 -10.97 5.96
C GLU A 20 14.38 -11.05 5.15
N ALA A 21 14.48 -11.47 3.89
CA ALA A 21 13.31 -12.00 3.21
C ALA A 21 12.84 -13.14 4.11
N GLU A 22 11.80 -12.88 4.91
CA GLU A 22 11.07 -13.94 5.59
C GLU A 22 10.84 -15.01 4.54
N GLY A 23 11.22 -16.25 4.90
CA GLY A 23 11.49 -17.33 3.97
C GLY A 23 10.50 -17.35 2.81
N THR A 24 11.00 -17.67 1.62
CA THR A 24 10.08 -18.06 0.54
C THR A 24 9.28 -19.24 1.08
N ASP A 25 8.02 -18.98 1.47
CA ASP A 25 7.09 -20.04 1.83
C ASP A 25 7.11 -20.99 0.64
N GLU A 26 7.57 -22.22 0.84
CA GLU A 26 7.60 -23.23 -0.23
C GLU A 26 6.20 -23.43 -0.82
N GLU A 27 5.14 -23.09 -0.04
CA GLU A 27 3.74 -23.01 -0.46
C GLU A 27 3.44 -21.79 -1.36
N ALA A 28 3.98 -20.61 -1.06
CA ALA A 28 3.84 -19.43 -1.91
C ALA A 28 4.57 -19.61 -3.26
N ALA A 29 5.65 -20.39 -3.29
CA ALA A 29 6.35 -20.78 -4.51
C ALA A 29 5.56 -21.77 -5.39
N GLN A 30 4.46 -22.35 -4.89
CA GLN A 30 3.64 -23.35 -5.59
C GLN A 30 2.33 -22.79 -6.17
N LEU A 31 1.93 -21.55 -5.83
CA LEU A 31 0.70 -20.95 -6.32
C LEU A 31 0.79 -20.53 -7.79
N SER A 32 -0.04 -21.13 -8.64
CA SER A 32 -0.22 -20.73 -10.03
C SER A 32 -1.34 -19.70 -10.20
N LEU A 33 -1.30 -18.94 -11.30
CA LEU A 33 -2.38 -18.00 -11.63
C LEU A 33 -3.72 -18.72 -11.82
N ASP A 34 -3.70 -19.93 -12.37
CA ASP A 34 -4.90 -20.74 -12.60
C ASP A 34 -5.56 -21.14 -11.27
N GLU A 35 -4.77 -21.50 -10.25
CA GLU A 35 -5.28 -21.82 -8.91
C GLU A 35 -5.85 -20.58 -8.20
N ILE A 36 -5.18 -19.44 -8.30
CA ILE A 36 -5.70 -18.17 -7.74
C ILE A 36 -7.03 -17.82 -8.40
N TYR A 37 -7.12 -17.92 -9.73
CA TYR A 37 -8.35 -17.63 -10.44
C TYR A 37 -9.48 -18.59 -10.06
N ALA A 38 -9.20 -19.90 -10.01
CA ALA A 38 -10.18 -20.91 -9.62
C ALA A 38 -10.71 -20.63 -8.20
N PHE A 39 -9.82 -20.34 -7.25
CA PHE A 39 -10.21 -19.96 -5.89
C PHE A 39 -11.14 -18.75 -5.87
N VAL A 40 -10.76 -17.65 -6.53
CA VAL A 40 -11.58 -16.42 -6.52
C VAL A 40 -12.92 -16.60 -7.25
N ALA A 41 -12.98 -17.48 -8.25
CA ALA A 41 -14.21 -17.76 -8.99
C ALA A 41 -15.20 -18.67 -8.23
N GLU A 42 -14.70 -19.52 -7.34
CA GLU A 42 -15.50 -20.50 -6.59
C GLU A 42 -15.79 -20.08 -5.14
N ALA A 43 -14.97 -19.20 -4.56
CA ALA A 43 -15.13 -18.72 -3.19
C ALA A 43 -16.49 -18.04 -2.98
N ALA A 44 -17.11 -18.30 -1.83
CA ALA A 44 -18.35 -17.64 -1.47
C ALA A 44 -18.09 -16.16 -1.17
N ALA A 45 -18.93 -15.26 -1.69
CA ALA A 45 -18.75 -13.82 -1.52
C ALA A 45 -18.67 -13.39 -0.04
N ASP A 46 -19.42 -14.06 0.84
CA ASP A 46 -19.42 -13.80 2.29
C ASP A 46 -18.06 -14.12 2.94
N GLU A 47 -17.32 -15.10 2.42
CA GLU A 47 -15.96 -15.44 2.90
C GLU A 47 -14.94 -14.37 2.49
N LEU A 48 -15.23 -13.62 1.41
CA LEU A 48 -14.41 -12.53 0.91
C LEU A 48 -14.88 -11.14 1.39
N ALA A 49 -15.98 -11.07 2.14
CA ALA A 49 -16.57 -9.80 2.57
C ALA A 49 -15.63 -8.92 3.39
N PHE A 50 -14.67 -9.52 4.11
CA PHE A 50 -13.64 -8.79 4.86
C PHE A 50 -12.77 -7.88 3.98
N LEU A 51 -12.66 -8.16 2.67
CA LEU A 51 -11.92 -7.29 1.74
C LEU A 51 -12.53 -5.89 1.66
N MET A 52 -13.82 -5.74 1.96
CA MET A 52 -14.48 -4.43 2.01
C MET A 52 -13.92 -3.53 3.13
N ASP A 53 -13.43 -4.10 4.23
CA ASP A 53 -12.70 -3.33 5.24
C ASP A 53 -11.37 -2.82 4.67
N GLY A 54 -10.69 -3.64 3.87
CA GLY A 54 -9.50 -3.25 3.14
C GLY A 54 -9.76 -2.12 2.14
N VAL A 55 -10.88 -2.19 1.42
CA VAL A 55 -11.34 -1.11 0.55
C VAL A 55 -11.50 0.18 1.35
N ALA A 56 -12.22 0.13 2.48
CA ALA A 56 -12.46 1.30 3.32
C ALA A 56 -11.15 1.91 3.85
N MET A 57 -10.26 1.09 4.42
CA MET A 57 -8.98 1.55 4.99
C MET A 57 -8.08 2.17 3.91
N ASN A 58 -7.84 1.43 2.83
CA ASN A 58 -6.87 1.84 1.82
C ASN A 58 -7.37 3.03 1.00
N ARG A 59 -8.67 3.12 0.74
CA ARG A 59 -9.32 4.31 0.18
C ARG A 59 -9.12 5.52 1.07
N ALA A 60 -9.33 5.38 2.37
CA ALA A 60 -9.31 6.51 3.29
C ALA A 60 -7.89 7.11 3.46
N ILE A 61 -6.84 6.30 3.54
CA ILE A 61 -5.45 6.80 3.57
C ILE A 61 -5.02 7.41 2.22
N SER A 62 -5.55 6.91 1.09
CA SER A 62 -5.32 7.52 -0.22
C SER A 62 -5.91 8.94 -0.28
N GLU A 63 -7.16 9.09 0.16
CA GLU A 63 -7.80 10.40 0.24
C GLU A 63 -7.06 11.35 1.20
N GLU A 64 -6.57 10.84 2.33
CA GLU A 64 -5.75 11.61 3.26
C GLU A 64 -4.45 12.08 2.59
N GLY A 65 -3.72 11.20 1.91
CA GLY A 65 -2.49 11.53 1.18
C GLY A 65 -2.70 12.54 0.05
N LEU A 66 -3.85 12.50 -0.61
CA LEU A 66 -4.21 13.46 -1.67
C LEU A 66 -4.50 14.86 -1.10
N ARG A 67 -5.09 14.94 0.09
CA ARG A 67 -5.45 16.21 0.76
C ARG A 67 -4.27 16.82 1.52
N GLY A 68 -3.47 15.98 2.19
CA GLY A 68 -2.43 16.38 3.12
C GLY A 68 -1.05 16.60 2.51
N GLU A 69 -0.10 16.96 3.36
CA GLU A 69 1.30 17.21 3.00
C GLU A 69 2.21 16.10 3.53
N TYR A 70 2.09 14.92 2.93
CA TYR A 70 2.83 13.74 3.33
C TYR A 70 3.98 13.42 2.38
N GLY A 71 5.12 13.05 2.95
CA GLY A 71 6.25 12.50 2.21
C GLY A 71 6.70 13.38 1.04
N LEU A 72 6.88 12.77 -0.13
CA LEU A 72 7.29 13.46 -1.36
C LEU A 72 6.13 14.12 -2.09
N GLN A 73 4.90 13.80 -1.68
CA GLN A 73 3.65 14.30 -2.24
C GLN A 73 3.49 13.95 -3.73
N VAL A 74 4.00 12.80 -4.15
CA VAL A 74 3.96 12.33 -5.55
C VAL A 74 2.52 12.25 -6.02
N GLY A 75 1.67 11.53 -5.29
CA GLY A 75 0.27 11.36 -5.66
C GLY A 75 -0.50 12.68 -5.69
N ARG A 76 -0.30 13.53 -4.67
CA ARG A 76 -0.92 14.86 -4.60
C ARG A 76 -0.50 15.74 -5.78
N LYS A 77 0.79 15.79 -6.13
CA LYS A 77 1.29 16.58 -7.26
C LYS A 77 0.77 16.06 -8.60
N MET A 78 0.67 14.74 -8.78
CA MET A 78 0.06 14.15 -9.97
C MET A 78 -1.43 14.48 -10.09
N ALA A 79 -2.15 14.57 -8.97
CA ALA A 79 -3.58 14.91 -8.95
C ALA A 79 -3.85 16.42 -9.11
N GLN A 80 -2.85 17.28 -8.90
CA GLN A 80 -2.99 18.73 -9.05
C GLN A 80 -3.07 19.12 -10.52
N ARG A 81 -4.09 19.90 -10.86
CA ARG A 81 -4.20 20.58 -12.16
C ARG A 81 -3.25 21.79 -12.18
N SER A 82 -1.97 21.56 -12.42
CA SER A 82 -0.98 22.64 -12.59
C SER A 82 -0.76 22.99 -14.06
N THR A 83 -0.32 24.22 -14.33
CA THR A 83 0.05 24.68 -15.69
C THR A 83 1.24 23.92 -16.29
N VAL A 84 1.98 23.17 -15.46
CA VAL A 84 3.07 22.27 -15.85
C VAL A 84 2.72 20.87 -15.36
N ASN A 85 1.59 20.33 -15.84
CA ASN A 85 1.30 18.92 -15.59
C ASN A 85 2.21 18.08 -16.50
N LEU A 86 3.24 17.47 -15.91
CA LEU A 86 4.11 16.50 -16.58
C LEU A 86 3.37 15.20 -16.92
N PHE A 87 2.23 14.96 -16.27
CA PHE A 87 1.41 13.77 -16.42
C PHE A 87 0.12 14.11 -17.19
N GLY A 88 -0.34 13.20 -18.04
CA GLY A 88 -1.60 13.41 -18.76
C GLY A 88 -2.80 13.43 -17.80
N GLU A 89 -3.88 14.13 -18.15
CA GLU A 89 -5.15 14.02 -17.42
C GLU A 89 -5.93 12.78 -17.88
N ASP A 90 -5.41 11.58 -17.60
CA ASP A 90 -6.07 10.32 -17.93
C ASP A 90 -6.42 9.48 -16.68
N ARG A 91 -7.24 8.44 -16.89
CA ARG A 91 -7.69 7.54 -15.81
C ARG A 91 -6.50 6.85 -15.12
N ALA A 92 -5.46 6.52 -15.88
CA ALA A 92 -4.26 5.85 -15.37
C ALA A 92 -3.50 6.76 -14.40
N THR A 93 -3.31 8.04 -14.75
CA THR A 93 -2.65 9.04 -13.91
C THR A 93 -3.37 9.19 -12.59
N GLY A 94 -4.70 9.23 -12.60
CA GLY A 94 -5.50 9.29 -11.39
C GLY A 94 -5.41 8.04 -10.51
N ILE A 95 -5.29 6.86 -11.10
CA ILE A 95 -5.06 5.59 -10.38
C ILE A 95 -3.67 5.58 -9.72
N ILE A 96 -2.64 5.96 -10.48
CA ILE A 96 -1.26 6.03 -9.97
C ILE A 96 -1.18 7.06 -8.85
N ALA A 97 -1.84 8.22 -9.02
CA ALA A 97 -1.88 9.26 -8.01
C ALA A 97 -2.50 8.77 -6.68
N ALA A 98 -3.58 8.00 -6.75
CA ALA A 98 -4.24 7.44 -5.57
C ALA A 98 -3.31 6.49 -4.79
N ALA A 99 -2.64 5.56 -5.47
CA ALA A 99 -1.70 4.63 -4.83
C ALA A 99 -0.46 5.34 -4.28
N ALA A 100 0.12 6.28 -5.03
CA ALA A 100 1.29 7.04 -4.60
C ALA A 100 0.99 7.92 -3.38
N ALA A 101 -0.18 8.56 -3.35
CA ALA A 101 -0.62 9.37 -2.21
C ALA A 101 -0.78 8.55 -0.92
N ALA A 102 -1.37 7.36 -1.02
CA ALA A 102 -1.49 6.44 0.12
C ALA A 102 -0.11 6.02 0.65
N SER A 103 0.81 5.68 -0.26
CA SER A 103 2.19 5.31 0.12
C SER A 103 2.93 6.46 0.78
N ASP A 104 2.79 7.69 0.26
CA ASP A 104 3.35 8.90 0.87
C ASP A 104 2.81 9.10 2.29
N ALA A 105 1.49 9.07 2.48
CA ALA A 105 0.85 9.22 3.79
C ALA A 105 1.31 8.15 4.78
N ARG A 106 1.30 6.88 4.36
CA ARG A 106 1.75 5.76 5.20
C ARG A 106 3.21 5.91 5.59
N MET A 107 4.10 6.14 4.63
CA MET A 107 5.55 6.19 4.88
C MET A 107 5.96 7.44 5.67
N ALA A 108 5.21 8.54 5.55
CA ALA A 108 5.38 9.73 6.35
C ALA A 108 4.81 9.60 7.79
N GLY A 109 4.20 8.46 8.12
CA GLY A 109 3.74 8.15 9.48
C GLY A 109 2.32 8.61 9.78
N SER A 110 1.43 8.67 8.79
CA SER A 110 -0.01 8.79 9.05
C SER A 110 -0.48 7.75 10.08
N ALA A 111 -1.38 8.16 10.96
CA ALA A 111 -2.00 7.30 11.96
C ALA A 111 -3.15 6.44 11.38
N MET A 112 -3.50 6.63 10.11
CA MET A 112 -4.57 5.87 9.46
C MET A 112 -4.17 4.41 9.26
N PRO A 113 -5.10 3.46 9.49
CA PRO A 113 -4.84 2.05 9.25
C PRO A 113 -4.72 1.77 7.74
N VAL A 114 -3.98 0.71 7.42
CA VAL A 114 -3.83 0.18 6.06
C VAL A 114 -4.00 -1.33 6.14
N MET A 115 -4.85 -1.90 5.28
CA MET A 115 -4.90 -3.36 5.13
C MET A 115 -3.68 -3.82 4.35
N THR A 116 -2.93 -4.75 4.92
CA THR A 116 -1.68 -5.26 4.35
C THR A 116 -1.95 -6.41 3.37
N THR A 117 -1.00 -6.62 2.46
CA THR A 117 -0.87 -7.87 1.69
C THR A 117 0.50 -8.44 2.03
N ALA A 118 0.57 -9.74 2.31
CA ALA A 118 1.82 -10.45 2.66
C ALA A 118 2.67 -9.68 3.71
N GLY A 119 2.03 -9.17 4.75
CA GLY A 119 2.71 -8.43 5.84
C GLY A 119 3.10 -6.98 5.53
N SER A 120 2.99 -6.51 4.29
CA SER A 120 3.38 -5.14 3.90
C SER A 120 2.18 -4.25 3.57
N GLY A 121 2.08 -3.10 4.25
CA GLY A 121 1.06 -2.09 3.96
C GLY A 121 1.21 -1.45 2.59
N ASN A 122 2.44 -1.26 2.10
CA ASN A 122 2.68 -0.71 0.76
C ASN A 122 2.32 -1.72 -0.34
N GLN A 123 2.48 -3.03 -0.06
CA GLN A 123 1.96 -4.07 -0.96
C GLN A 123 0.43 -4.07 -0.95
N GLY A 124 -0.20 -3.96 0.22
CA GLY A 124 -1.65 -3.78 0.33
C GLY A 124 -2.16 -2.60 -0.50
N ILE A 125 -1.51 -1.44 -0.39
CA ILE A 125 -1.78 -0.26 -1.21
C ILE A 125 -1.65 -0.56 -2.71
N ALA A 126 -0.53 -1.17 -3.14
CA ALA A 126 -0.28 -1.46 -4.55
C ALA A 126 -1.25 -2.48 -5.15
N CYS A 127 -1.65 -3.49 -4.36
CA CYS A 127 -2.57 -4.53 -4.79
C CYS A 127 -4.03 -4.06 -4.87
N THR A 128 -4.46 -3.14 -4.01
CA THR A 128 -5.89 -2.81 -3.83
C THR A 128 -6.29 -1.49 -4.47
N LEU A 129 -5.50 -0.42 -4.28
CA LEU A 129 -5.92 0.92 -4.71
C LEU A 129 -6.11 1.08 -6.22
N PRO A 130 -5.33 0.43 -7.10
CA PRO A 130 -5.60 0.50 -8.53
C PRO A 130 -6.99 -0.04 -8.91
N VAL A 131 -7.42 -1.13 -8.28
CA VAL A 131 -8.73 -1.73 -8.52
C VAL A 131 -9.84 -0.85 -7.96
N ILE A 132 -9.68 -0.36 -6.72
CA ILE A 132 -10.65 0.54 -6.07
C ILE A 132 -10.83 1.81 -6.89
N ALA A 133 -9.74 2.50 -7.24
CA ALA A 133 -9.79 3.75 -7.99
C ALA A 133 -10.33 3.56 -9.41
N LEU A 134 -10.13 2.39 -10.03
CA LEU A 134 -10.74 2.06 -11.31
C LEU A 134 -12.25 1.84 -11.17
N ALA A 135 -12.69 1.07 -10.17
CA ALA A 135 -14.11 0.80 -9.89
C ALA A 135 -14.90 2.10 -9.71
N GLU A 136 -14.40 3.03 -8.89
CA GLU A 136 -15.00 4.35 -8.68
C GLU A 136 -15.14 5.16 -9.98
N ARG A 137 -14.19 5.02 -10.92
CA ARG A 137 -14.18 5.75 -12.20
C ARG A 137 -15.11 5.17 -13.24
N ILE A 138 -15.43 3.88 -13.13
CA ILE A 138 -16.36 3.19 -14.04
C ILE A 138 -17.76 3.05 -13.45
N GLY A 139 -17.96 3.45 -12.19
CA GLY A 139 -19.26 3.38 -11.51
C GLY A 139 -19.67 1.97 -11.11
N ALA A 140 -18.69 1.12 -10.78
CA ALA A 140 -18.89 -0.24 -10.28
C ALA A 140 -18.89 -0.28 -8.75
#